data_AF-A0A8C7FFW9-F1
#
_entry.id   AF-A0A8C7FFW9-F1
#
_cell.length_a   1.000
_cell.length_b   1.000
_cell.length_c   1.000
_cell.angle_alpha   90.00
_cell.angle_beta   90.00
_cell.angle_gamma   90.00
#
_symmetry.space_group_name_H-M   'P 1'
#
loop_
_entity.id
_entity.type
_entity.pdbx_description
1 polymer ?
#
loop_
_entity_poly.entity_id
_entity_poly.type
_entity_poly.pdbx_seq_one_letter_code
_entity_poly.pdbx_strand_id
1 'polypeptide(L)'
;MLSRVVFVSANAVKSSGPLGAGLVQLAHLHTSPNSQAPVPALPEKGGKTRHGIIPEELFQILYPKTGVTGPYVLGAGLLTYILSKEIYIINHETFAAACMGTVIIYGVRKFGPDVAAFADKLNEEKVQKAQEVKDLAMTSLAQAIQDEKKEQWRAEGRQMLFDAKRNNVAMLLETNRRERVHMVTNDVKKRLDYQIALQTLHRRMEQEHMVNWVEKNVVTSITPQQEKASIAKCITDHCITPHSTVSRPSPLNPQLVDGHFSLQINYFLFSDMVCLFPCNECIYTSTDHKNKRLILFT
;
A
#
# COMPACT_ATOMS: atom_id res chain seq x y z
N MET A 1 28.88 42.55 -7.97
CA MET A 1 30.00 42.70 -7.03
C MET A 1 29.52 42.29 -5.64
N LEU A 2 29.90 41.06 -5.21
CA LEU A 2 30.11 40.58 -3.82
C LEU A 2 28.95 40.76 -2.80
N SER A 3 28.48 39.79 -2.02
CA SER A 3 29.09 38.53 -1.58
C SER A 3 28.03 37.55 -1.06
N ARG A 4 28.27 36.26 -1.33
CA ARG A 4 27.71 35.10 -0.62
C ARG A 4 28.40 34.95 0.72
N VAL A 5 27.67 34.60 1.78
CA VAL A 5 28.23 33.84 2.92
C VAL A 5 27.28 32.69 3.24
N VAL A 6 27.83 31.49 3.03
CA VAL A 6 27.34 30.18 3.47
C VAL A 6 27.78 30.03 4.92
N PHE A 7 26.90 29.56 5.81
CA PHE A 7 27.33 29.01 7.09
C PHE A 7 27.12 27.50 7.12
N VAL A 8 28.23 26.81 7.33
CA VAL A 8 28.43 25.37 7.34
C VAL A 8 28.08 24.79 8.71
N SER A 9 27.56 23.56 8.66
CA SER A 9 27.35 22.60 9.75
C SER A 9 28.53 22.48 10.73
N ALA A 10 28.21 22.35 12.02
CA ALA A 10 29.15 21.87 13.03
C ALA A 10 28.52 20.70 13.80
N ASN A 11 28.93 19.48 13.45
CA ASN A 11 28.82 18.32 14.32
C ASN A 11 30.05 18.26 15.24
N ALA A 12 29.82 17.70 16.44
CA ALA A 12 30.77 17.08 17.36
C ALA A 12 31.64 17.99 18.26
N VAL A 13 31.23 18.12 19.52
CA VAL A 13 32.14 17.99 20.68
C VAL A 13 31.45 17.17 21.76
N LYS A 14 32.01 15.98 22.00
CA LYS A 14 31.73 15.08 23.12
C LYS A 14 32.89 15.24 24.11
N SER A 15 32.66 15.72 25.33
CA SER A 15 33.62 15.64 26.43
C SER A 15 33.01 16.02 27.80
N SER A 16 32.84 15.00 28.63
CA SER A 16 32.85 14.91 30.10
C SER A 16 32.93 16.17 30.99
N GLY A 17 32.06 16.19 32.01
CA GLY A 17 32.28 16.82 33.32
C GLY A 17 31.01 17.35 34.01
N PRO A 18 30.59 16.85 35.19
CA PRO A 18 29.44 17.36 35.93
C PRO A 18 29.89 18.38 36.99
N LEU A 19 29.54 19.66 36.83
CA LEU A 19 29.76 20.66 37.87
C LEU A 19 28.62 21.67 37.92
N GLY A 20 27.97 21.73 39.08
CA GLY A 20 27.48 22.98 39.65
C GLY A 20 26.06 23.39 39.28
N ALA A 21 25.10 23.02 40.13
CA ALA A 21 23.88 23.78 40.30
C ALA A 21 24.23 25.23 40.67
N GLY A 22 23.94 26.16 39.77
CA GLY A 22 24.22 27.58 39.93
C GLY A 22 23.26 28.41 39.10
N LEU A 23 22.15 28.80 39.73
CA LEU A 23 21.34 30.00 39.47
C LEU A 23 21.38 30.56 38.04
N VAL A 24 20.44 30.11 37.21
CA VAL A 24 20.06 30.85 36.00
C VAL A 24 19.29 32.09 36.44
N GLN A 25 19.98 33.21 36.62
CA GLN A 25 19.35 34.53 36.61
C GLN A 25 18.94 34.86 35.17
N LEU A 26 17.77 34.37 34.77
CA LEU A 26 17.01 34.86 33.62
C LEU A 26 16.34 36.17 34.01
N ALA A 27 17.10 37.26 33.98
CA ALA A 27 16.56 38.62 33.96
C ALA A 27 16.69 39.18 32.53
N HIS A 28 15.93 38.59 31.60
CA HIS A 28 15.53 39.28 30.39
C HIS A 28 14.00 39.21 30.37
N LEU A 29 13.38 40.20 31.01
CA LEU A 29 11.95 40.48 30.88
C LEU A 29 11.67 40.80 29.41
N HIS A 30 11.40 39.75 28.63
CA HIS A 30 10.60 39.88 27.43
C HIS A 30 9.24 40.43 27.89
N THR A 31 9.04 41.74 27.75
CA THR A 31 7.70 42.27 27.49
C THR A 31 7.31 41.79 26.09
N SER A 32 7.00 40.50 25.97
CA SER A 32 6.10 40.05 24.91
C SER A 32 4.73 40.60 25.27
N PRO A 33 3.96 41.17 24.32
CA PRO A 33 2.59 41.55 24.60
C PRO A 33 1.86 40.29 25.09
N ASN A 34 1.41 40.31 26.35
CA ASN A 34 0.69 39.22 27.03
C ASN A 34 -0.71 38.97 26.42
N SER A 35 -0.91 39.38 25.16
CA SER A 35 -2.15 39.38 24.38
C SER A 35 -2.35 38.06 23.61
N GLN A 36 -1.30 37.26 23.45
CA GLN A 36 -1.33 35.98 22.72
C GLN A 36 -1.48 34.76 23.63
N ALA A 37 -1.63 34.96 24.94
CA ALA A 37 -1.98 33.85 25.84
C ALA A 37 -3.40 33.36 25.50
N PRO A 38 -3.63 32.03 25.45
CA PRO A 38 -4.97 31.49 25.30
C PRO A 38 -5.87 32.02 26.43
N VAL A 39 -6.83 32.87 26.08
CA VAL A 39 -7.83 33.37 27.04
C VAL A 39 -8.77 32.20 27.35
N PRO A 40 -9.17 32.02 28.62
CA PRO A 40 -10.19 31.03 28.95
C PRO A 40 -11.46 31.29 28.14
N ALA A 41 -12.14 30.22 27.74
CA ALA A 41 -13.40 30.33 27.03
C ALA A 41 -14.43 31.10 27.87
N LEU A 42 -15.25 31.92 27.20
CA LEU A 42 -16.32 32.63 27.89
C LEU A 42 -17.35 31.62 28.44
N PRO A 43 -17.93 31.87 29.62
CA PRO A 43 -19.01 31.04 30.13
C PRO A 43 -20.22 31.12 29.20
N GLU A 44 -20.89 29.98 28.96
CA GLU A 44 -22.04 29.87 28.06
C GLU A 44 -23.23 30.74 28.50
N LYS A 45 -23.42 30.90 29.81
CA LYS A 45 -24.54 31.65 30.39
C LYS A 45 -24.03 32.76 31.31
N GLY A 46 -24.59 33.95 31.13
CA GLY A 46 -24.39 35.08 32.03
C GLY A 46 -25.19 34.93 33.33
N GLY A 47 -24.89 35.81 34.30
CA GLY A 47 -25.65 35.90 35.54
C GLY A 47 -27.12 36.23 35.28
N LYS A 48 -28.02 35.62 36.05
CA LYS A 48 -29.46 35.80 35.89
C LYS A 48 -29.87 37.18 36.43
N THR A 49 -30.67 37.92 35.66
CA THR A 49 -31.19 39.24 36.05
C THR A 49 -32.71 39.21 36.08
N ARG A 50 -33.33 39.73 37.15
CA ARG A 50 -34.78 39.93 37.25
C ARG A 50 -35.13 41.37 36.85
N HIS A 51 -36.25 41.56 36.16
CA HIS A 51 -36.77 42.88 35.73
C HIS A 51 -35.79 43.69 34.85
N GLY A 52 -34.83 43.01 34.19
CA GLY A 52 -33.86 43.62 33.28
C GLY A 52 -32.70 44.38 33.94
N ILE A 53 -32.88 44.91 35.15
CA ILE A 53 -31.89 45.80 35.80
C ILE A 53 -31.29 45.17 37.08
N ILE A 54 -32.06 44.36 37.82
CA ILE A 54 -31.65 43.92 39.16
C ILE A 54 -31.10 42.48 39.09
N PRO A 55 -29.81 42.25 39.42
CA PRO A 55 -29.22 40.91 39.38
C PRO A 55 -29.84 40.00 40.45
N GLU A 56 -29.93 38.70 40.15
CA GLU A 56 -30.41 37.68 41.10
C GLU A 56 -29.54 37.64 42.37
N GLU A 57 -28.26 37.99 42.27
CA GLU A 57 -27.32 38.02 43.40
C GLU A 57 -27.83 38.93 44.54
N LEU A 58 -28.46 40.06 44.22
CA LEU A 58 -29.05 40.94 45.22
C LEU A 58 -30.26 40.29 45.91
N PHE A 59 -31.03 39.49 45.19
CA PHE A 59 -32.13 38.72 45.77
C PHE A 59 -31.58 37.61 46.69
N GLN A 60 -30.51 36.93 46.29
CA GLN A 60 -29.88 35.87 47.10
C GLN A 60 -29.30 36.40 48.42
N ILE A 61 -28.70 37.59 48.42
CA ILE A 61 -28.17 38.22 49.64
C ILE A 61 -29.29 38.51 50.64
N LEU A 62 -30.46 38.94 50.18
CA LEU A 62 -31.59 39.33 51.03
C LEU A 62 -32.50 38.14 51.40
N TYR A 63 -32.51 37.08 50.59
CA TYR A 63 -33.32 35.89 50.78
C TYR A 63 -33.25 35.27 52.20
N PRO A 64 -32.08 35.06 52.84
CA PRO A 64 -32.01 34.44 54.16
C PRO A 64 -32.58 35.30 55.30
N LYS A 65 -32.86 36.59 55.06
CA LYS A 65 -33.34 37.52 56.09
C LYS A 65 -34.79 37.92 55.92
N THR A 66 -35.23 38.12 54.68
CA THR A 66 -36.54 38.72 54.37
C THR A 66 -37.35 37.88 53.39
N GLY A 67 -36.87 36.71 53.00
CA GLY A 67 -37.53 35.79 52.08
C GLY A 67 -37.64 36.34 50.66
N VAL A 68 -38.48 35.71 49.83
CA VAL A 68 -38.67 36.09 48.42
C VAL A 68 -39.25 37.51 48.29
N THR A 69 -40.14 37.91 49.20
CA THR A 69 -40.85 39.19 49.14
C THR A 69 -39.98 40.37 49.60
N GLY A 70 -38.92 40.12 50.35
CA GLY A 70 -38.05 41.13 50.93
C GLY A 70 -37.54 42.17 49.93
N PRO A 71 -36.85 41.77 48.85
CA PRO A 71 -36.36 42.72 47.84
C PRO A 71 -37.47 43.51 47.14
N TYR A 72 -38.65 42.91 46.94
CA TYR A 72 -39.78 43.59 46.32
C TYR A 72 -40.39 44.65 47.24
N VAL A 73 -40.55 44.33 48.53
CA VAL A 73 -41.04 45.28 49.53
C VAL A 73 -40.01 46.39 49.77
N LEU A 74 -38.71 46.08 49.72
CA LEU A 74 -37.64 47.07 49.76
C LEU A 74 -37.70 48.01 48.55
N GLY A 75 -37.86 47.48 47.34
CA GLY A 75 -37.98 48.29 46.12
C GLY A 75 -39.21 49.20 46.14
N ALA A 76 -40.38 48.67 46.52
CA ALA A 76 -41.61 49.46 46.65
C ALA A 76 -41.51 50.50 47.78
N GLY A 77 -40.89 50.14 48.90
CA GLY A 77 -40.64 51.04 50.02
C GLY A 77 -39.69 52.18 49.66
N LEU A 78 -38.60 51.89 48.93
CA LEU A 78 -37.66 52.89 48.44
C LEU A 78 -38.33 53.85 47.45
N LEU A 79 -39.14 53.33 46.52
CA LEU A 79 -39.90 54.16 45.58
C LEU A 79 -40.88 55.09 46.31
N THR A 80 -41.64 54.57 47.28
CA THR A 80 -42.60 55.35 48.08
C THR A 80 -41.88 56.39 48.94
N TYR A 81 -40.70 56.06 49.49
CA TYR A 81 -39.87 56.98 50.25
C TYR A 81 -39.37 58.15 49.40
N ILE A 82 -38.86 57.87 48.18
CA ILE A 82 -38.38 58.90 47.24
C ILE A 82 -39.50 59.88 46.87
N LEU A 83 -40.72 59.38 46.65
CA LEU A 83 -41.90 60.20 46.37
C LEU A 83 -42.35 61.00 47.60
N SER A 84 -42.41 60.37 48.79
CA SER A 84 -42.87 61.01 50.02
C SER A 84 -41.90 62.07 50.55
N LYS A 85 -40.60 61.98 50.22
CA LYS A 85 -39.58 62.98 50.58
C LYS A 85 -39.32 64.00 49.48
N GLU A 86 -40.13 64.01 48.41
CA GLU A 86 -40.00 64.92 47.26
C GLU A 86 -38.60 64.91 46.63
N ILE A 87 -37.83 63.84 46.82
CA ILE A 87 -36.52 63.66 46.16
C ILE A 87 -36.72 63.47 44.66
N TYR A 88 -37.89 62.95 44.26
CA TYR A 88 -38.34 62.90 42.88
C TYR A 88 -39.64 63.70 42.72
N ILE A 89 -39.55 64.85 42.04
CA ILE A 89 -40.68 65.77 41.81
C ILE A 89 -41.42 65.36 40.53
N ILE A 90 -42.73 65.14 40.63
CA ILE A 90 -43.57 64.76 39.49
C ILE A 90 -43.83 66.00 38.62
N ASN A 91 -42.96 66.22 37.64
CA ASN A 91 -43.11 67.23 36.59
C ASN A 91 -43.62 66.59 35.28
N HIS A 92 -44.00 67.43 34.31
CA HIS A 92 -44.40 66.98 32.97
C HIS A 92 -43.33 66.11 32.26
N GLU A 93 -42.05 66.30 32.58
CA GLU A 93 -40.93 65.48 32.08
C GLU A 93 -40.99 64.02 32.56
N THR A 94 -41.53 63.76 33.76
CA THR A 94 -41.63 62.41 34.32
C THR A 94 -42.64 61.54 33.57
N PHE A 95 -43.71 62.15 33.05
CA PHE A 95 -44.67 61.50 32.17
C PHE A 95 -44.03 61.14 30.82
N ALA A 96 -43.22 62.05 30.26
CA ALA A 96 -42.46 61.79 29.04
C ALA A 96 -41.45 60.63 29.24
N ALA A 97 -40.75 60.59 30.38
CA ALA A 97 -39.85 59.50 30.73
C ALA A 97 -40.56 58.14 30.87
N ALA A 98 -41.77 58.11 31.45
CA ALA A 98 -42.57 56.88 31.55
C ALA A 98 -43.04 56.36 30.18
N CYS A 99 -43.46 57.25 29.28
CA CYS A 99 -43.78 56.90 27.89
C CYS A 99 -42.55 56.34 27.16
N MET A 100 -41.39 57.00 27.27
CA MET A 100 -40.14 56.54 26.66
C MET A 100 -39.71 55.17 27.21
N GLY A 101 -39.77 54.98 28.54
CA GLY A 101 -39.45 53.71 29.17
C GLY A 101 -40.34 52.56 28.68
N THR A 102 -41.63 52.83 28.48
CA THR A 102 -42.58 51.82 27.96
C THR A 102 -42.23 51.40 26.53
N VAL A 103 -41.86 52.35 25.67
CA VAL A 103 -41.42 52.06 24.29
C VAL A 103 -40.12 51.24 24.28
N ILE A 104 -39.16 51.58 25.14
CA ILE A 104 -37.90 50.82 25.26
C ILE A 104 -38.17 49.37 25.71
N ILE A 105 -39.01 49.18 26.73
CA ILE A 105 -39.38 47.83 27.22
C ILE A 105 -40.08 47.04 26.10
N TYR A 106 -40.98 47.67 25.35
CA TYR A 106 -41.64 47.03 24.22
C TYR A 106 -40.65 46.65 23.11
N GLY A 107 -39.72 47.54 22.77
CA GLY A 107 -38.67 47.30 21.79
C GLY A 107 -37.77 46.12 22.17
N VAL A 108 -37.27 46.08 23.40
CA VAL A 108 -36.42 44.97 23.89
C VAL A 108 -37.18 43.65 23.90
N ARG A 109 -38.46 43.64 24.30
CA ARG A 109 -39.26 42.41 24.31
C ARG A 109 -39.57 41.89 22.90
N LYS A 110 -39.77 42.78 21.92
CA LYS A 110 -40.14 42.40 20.57
C LYS A 110 -38.94 42.06 19.68
N PHE A 111 -37.90 42.89 19.71
CA PHE A 111 -36.71 42.74 18.86
C PHE A 111 -35.54 42.02 19.54
N GLY A 112 -35.60 41.81 20.85
CA GLY A 112 -34.59 41.06 21.60
C GLY A 112 -34.23 39.69 21.02
N PRO A 113 -35.21 38.79 20.73
CA PRO A 113 -34.88 37.46 20.21
C PRO A 113 -34.24 37.51 18.82
N ASP A 114 -34.69 38.41 17.95
CA ASP A 114 -34.16 38.54 16.59
C ASP A 114 -32.72 39.06 16.59
N VAL A 115 -32.40 40.03 17.45
CA VAL A 115 -31.03 40.56 17.60
C VAL A 115 -30.11 39.52 18.23
N ALA A 116 -30.58 38.75 19.21
CA ALA A 116 -29.81 37.67 19.81
C ALA A 116 -29.47 36.58 18.77
N ALA A 117 -30.47 36.11 18.02
CA ALA A 117 -30.26 35.13 16.96
C ALA A 117 -29.32 35.64 15.84
N PHE A 118 -29.35 36.93 15.54
CA PHE A 118 -28.42 37.54 14.58
C PHE A 118 -26.98 37.59 15.12
N ALA A 119 -26.79 37.93 16.41
CA ALA A 119 -25.47 37.92 17.04
C ALA A 119 -24.87 36.51 17.08
N ASP A 120 -25.67 35.49 17.38
CA ASP A 120 -25.24 34.09 17.39
C ASP A 120 -24.81 33.64 16.00
N LYS A 121 -25.61 33.94 14.96
CA LYS A 121 -25.26 33.65 13.56
C LYS A 121 -23.93 34.26 13.13
N LEU A 122 -23.67 35.52 13.50
CA LEU A 122 -22.40 36.18 13.17
C LEU A 122 -21.20 35.51 13.84
N ASN A 123 -21.39 34.95 15.04
CA ASN A 123 -20.33 34.21 15.73
C ASN A 123 -20.11 32.83 15.08
N GLU A 124 -21.19 32.11 14.79
CA GLU A 124 -21.15 30.82 14.08
C GLU A 124 -20.47 30.94 12.72
N GLU A 125 -20.81 31.95 11.91
CA GLU A 125 -20.18 32.18 10.60
C GLU A 125 -18.67 32.46 10.71
N LYS A 126 -18.23 33.18 11.75
CA LYS A 126 -16.80 33.43 11.99
C LYS A 126 -16.06 32.15 12.35
N VAL A 127 -16.67 31.33 13.21
CA VAL A 127 -16.11 30.04 13.61
C VAL A 127 -16.06 29.08 12.41
N GLN A 128 -17.13 29.02 11.61
CA GLN A 128 -17.19 28.19 10.41
C GLN A 128 -16.13 28.60 9.39
N LYS A 129 -16.01 29.89 9.06
CA LYS A 129 -14.97 30.37 8.14
C LYS A 129 -13.55 30.06 8.65
N ALA A 130 -13.31 30.22 9.95
CA ALA A 130 -12.02 29.88 10.54
C ALA A 130 -11.72 28.37 10.44
N GLN A 131 -12.74 27.54 10.65
CA GLN A 131 -12.64 26.08 10.54
C GLN A 131 -12.44 25.63 9.09
N GLU A 132 -13.18 26.20 8.13
CA GLU A 132 -13.02 25.93 6.70
C GLU A 132 -11.60 26.26 6.21
N VAL A 133 -11.07 27.45 6.57
CA VAL A 133 -9.70 27.84 6.21
C VAL A 133 -8.68 26.87 6.82
N LYS A 134 -8.89 26.46 8.07
CA LYS A 134 -8.03 25.47 8.73
C LYS A 134 -8.09 24.12 8.00
N ASP A 135 -9.26 23.64 7.64
CA ASP A 135 -9.44 22.34 6.99
C ASP A 135 -8.88 22.36 5.55
N LEU A 136 -9.05 23.45 4.82
CA LEU A 136 -8.40 23.68 3.52
C LEU A 136 -6.86 23.72 3.63
N ALA A 137 -6.34 24.35 4.68
CA ALA A 137 -4.89 24.37 4.94
C ALA A 137 -4.39 22.96 5.31
N MET A 138 -5.10 22.22 6.15
CA MET A 138 -4.72 20.85 6.53
C MET A 138 -4.76 19.89 5.34
N THR A 139 -5.78 19.98 4.48
CA THR A 139 -5.90 19.14 3.29
C THR A 139 -4.83 19.46 2.25
N SER A 140 -4.56 20.73 1.98
CA SER A 140 -3.48 21.13 1.06
C SER A 140 -2.10 20.69 1.56
N LEU A 141 -1.81 20.83 2.85
CA LEU A 141 -0.58 20.34 3.45
C LEU A 141 -0.48 18.81 3.38
N ALA A 142 -1.57 18.09 3.63
CA ALA A 142 -1.60 16.64 3.51
C ALA A 142 -1.35 16.17 2.06
N GLN A 143 -1.92 16.86 1.07
CA GLN A 143 -1.66 16.59 -0.34
C GLN A 143 -0.19 16.83 -0.70
N ALA A 144 0.38 17.96 -0.28
CA ALA A 144 1.80 18.25 -0.50
C ALA A 144 2.72 17.16 0.09
N ILE A 145 2.41 16.66 1.30
CA ILE A 145 3.17 15.55 1.91
C ILE A 145 3.08 14.27 1.07
N GLN A 146 1.90 13.96 0.52
CA GLN A 146 1.75 12.76 -0.33
C GLN A 146 2.52 12.89 -1.64
N ASP A 147 2.55 14.08 -2.23
CA ASP A 147 3.27 14.32 -3.47
C ASP A 147 4.79 14.28 -3.26
N GLU A 148 5.30 14.86 -2.16
CA GLU A 148 6.71 14.72 -1.77
C GLU A 148 7.12 13.25 -1.55
N LYS A 149 6.26 12.45 -0.91
CA LYS A 149 6.51 11.01 -0.75
C LYS A 149 6.56 10.28 -2.10
N LYS A 150 5.71 10.65 -3.05
CA LYS A 150 5.76 10.08 -4.41
C LYS A 150 7.05 10.47 -5.12
N GLU A 151 7.52 11.70 -4.98
CA GLU A 151 8.78 12.13 -5.60
C GLU A 151 10.00 11.42 -4.97
N GLN A 152 10.00 11.23 -3.64
CA GLN A 152 11.02 10.41 -2.97
C GLN A 152 11.03 8.97 -3.51
N TRP A 153 9.86 8.33 -3.63
CA TRP A 153 9.73 7.00 -4.23
C TRP A 153 10.25 6.94 -5.66
N ARG A 154 9.97 7.96 -6.49
CA ARG A 154 10.50 8.05 -7.87
C ARG A 154 12.01 8.22 -7.88
N ALA A 155 12.59 8.96 -6.94
CA ALA A 155 14.04 9.14 -6.83
C ALA A 155 14.74 7.82 -6.47
N GLU A 156 14.20 7.06 -5.52
CA GLU A 156 14.68 5.70 -5.17
C GLU A 156 14.61 4.75 -6.37
N GLY A 157 13.53 4.81 -7.16
CA GLY A 157 13.35 4.02 -8.38
C GLY A 157 14.46 4.21 -9.43
N ARG A 158 15.10 5.38 -9.49
CA ARG A 158 16.18 5.63 -10.46
C ARG A 158 17.39 4.74 -10.23
N GLN A 159 17.74 4.47 -8.97
CA GLN A 159 18.86 3.58 -8.65
C GLN A 159 18.59 2.15 -9.14
N MET A 160 17.36 1.65 -8.93
CA MET A 160 16.96 0.32 -9.39
C MET A 160 17.04 0.21 -10.92
N LEU A 161 16.66 1.26 -11.65
CA LEU A 161 16.78 1.29 -13.11
C LEU A 161 18.24 1.20 -13.58
N PHE A 162 19.15 1.92 -12.93
CA PHE A 162 20.57 1.84 -13.26
C PHE A 162 21.18 0.48 -12.92
N ASP A 163 20.77 -0.12 -11.80
CA ASP A 163 21.22 -1.45 -11.42
C ASP A 163 20.73 -2.52 -12.40
N ALA A 164 19.45 -2.50 -12.77
CA ALA A 164 18.90 -3.38 -13.81
C ALA A 164 19.65 -3.25 -15.14
N LYS A 165 20.01 -2.03 -15.56
CA LYS A 165 20.81 -1.81 -16.78
C LYS A 165 22.22 -2.41 -16.66
N ARG A 166 22.90 -2.24 -15.52
CA ARG A 166 24.23 -2.84 -15.29
C ARG A 166 24.15 -4.37 -15.31
N ASN A 167 23.16 -4.94 -14.64
CA ASN A 167 22.95 -6.38 -14.57
C ASN A 167 22.60 -6.96 -15.95
N ASN A 168 21.80 -6.27 -16.76
CA ASN A 168 21.52 -6.68 -18.14
C ASN A 168 22.79 -6.71 -19.00
N VAL A 169 23.65 -5.68 -18.91
CA VAL A 169 24.93 -5.67 -19.65
C VAL A 169 25.86 -6.79 -19.15
N ALA A 170 25.98 -6.99 -17.85
CA ALA A 170 26.78 -8.06 -17.28
C ALA A 170 26.30 -9.45 -17.75
N MET A 171 24.99 -9.67 -17.75
CA MET A 171 24.38 -10.92 -18.24
C MET A 171 24.68 -11.14 -19.73
N LEU A 172 24.54 -10.10 -20.57
CA LEU A 172 24.86 -10.21 -22.01
C LEU A 172 26.33 -10.58 -22.24
N LEU A 173 27.25 -10.02 -21.46
CA LEU A 173 28.67 -10.35 -21.55
C LEU A 173 28.93 -11.81 -21.14
N GLU A 174 28.30 -12.29 -20.07
CA GLU A 174 28.40 -13.68 -19.64
C GLU A 174 27.79 -14.66 -20.65
N THR A 175 26.66 -14.32 -21.26
CA THR A 175 26.03 -15.12 -22.31
C THR A 175 26.95 -15.24 -23.53
N ASN A 176 27.51 -14.12 -24.00
CA ASN A 176 28.46 -14.11 -25.12
C ASN A 176 29.71 -14.97 -24.82
N ARG A 177 30.23 -14.87 -23.60
CA ARG A 177 31.37 -15.69 -23.17
C ARG A 177 31.03 -17.18 -23.20
N ARG A 178 29.87 -17.57 -22.66
CA ARG A 178 29.40 -18.96 -22.66
C ARG A 178 29.18 -19.47 -24.08
N GLU A 179 28.57 -18.68 -24.95
CA GLU A 179 28.35 -19.02 -26.35
C GLU A 179 29.66 -19.30 -27.08
N ARG A 180 30.69 -18.44 -26.92
CA ARG A 180 32.02 -18.66 -27.52
C ARG A 180 32.67 -19.95 -27.03
N VAL A 181 32.58 -20.26 -25.73
CA VAL A 181 33.12 -21.51 -25.17
C VAL A 181 32.34 -22.73 -25.67
N HIS A 182 31.02 -22.64 -25.75
CA HIS A 182 30.17 -23.70 -26.29
C HIS A 182 30.44 -23.95 -27.78
N MET A 183 30.66 -22.90 -28.57
CA MET A 183 31.03 -23.02 -29.98
C MET A 183 32.33 -23.82 -30.15
N VAL A 184 33.39 -23.43 -29.44
CA VAL A 184 34.69 -24.14 -29.49
C VAL A 184 34.54 -25.60 -29.01
N THR A 185 33.79 -25.83 -27.94
CA THR A 185 33.54 -27.17 -27.41
C THR A 185 32.80 -28.05 -28.42
N ASN A 186 31.77 -27.49 -29.07
CA ASN A 186 31.00 -28.19 -30.10
C ASN A 186 31.86 -28.50 -31.32
N ASP A 187 32.75 -27.60 -31.75
CA ASP A 187 33.61 -27.84 -32.91
C ASP A 187 34.69 -28.89 -32.62
N VAL A 188 35.27 -28.90 -31.43
CA VAL A 188 36.19 -29.99 -31.01
C VAL A 188 35.43 -31.32 -30.95
N LYS A 189 34.22 -31.32 -30.39
CA LYS A 189 33.37 -32.52 -30.34
C LYS A 189 33.04 -33.04 -31.74
N LYS A 190 32.64 -32.18 -32.69
CA LYS A 190 32.37 -32.60 -34.08
C LYS A 190 33.58 -33.29 -34.72
N ARG A 191 34.79 -32.81 -34.47
CA ARG A 191 36.03 -33.44 -34.99
C ARG A 191 36.25 -34.83 -34.40
N LEU A 192 36.01 -34.99 -33.10
CA LEU A 192 36.13 -36.28 -32.43
C LEU A 192 35.04 -37.26 -32.88
N ASP A 193 33.79 -36.81 -32.90
CA ASP A 193 32.63 -37.60 -33.34
C ASP A 193 32.81 -38.04 -34.80
N TYR A 194 33.39 -37.20 -35.66
CA TYR A 194 33.75 -37.56 -37.03
C TYR A 194 34.75 -38.73 -37.08
N GLN A 195 35.79 -38.71 -36.24
CA GLN A 195 36.76 -39.81 -36.17
C GLN A 195 36.13 -41.10 -35.67
N ILE A 196 35.29 -41.03 -34.63
CA ILE A 196 34.56 -42.19 -34.11
C ILE A 196 33.60 -42.76 -35.17
N ALA A 197 32.91 -41.89 -35.91
CA ALA A 197 32.03 -42.29 -37.00
C ALA A 197 32.80 -42.98 -38.13
N LEU A 198 33.97 -42.47 -38.52
CA LEU A 198 34.84 -43.12 -39.50
C LEU A 198 35.30 -44.50 -39.03
N GLN A 199 35.73 -44.64 -37.77
CA GLN A 199 36.13 -45.93 -37.21
C GLN A 199 34.98 -46.93 -37.17
N THR A 200 33.79 -46.48 -36.79
CA THR A 200 32.58 -47.30 -36.75
C THR A 200 32.16 -47.73 -38.15
N LEU A 201 32.22 -46.82 -39.14
CA LEU A 201 31.95 -47.12 -40.53
C LEU A 201 32.94 -48.16 -41.08
N HIS A 202 34.24 -47.99 -40.81
CA HIS A 202 35.27 -48.92 -41.28
C HIS A 202 35.01 -50.33 -40.75
N ARG A 203 34.79 -50.48 -39.44
CA ARG A 203 34.41 -51.77 -38.83
C ARG A 203 33.14 -52.34 -39.43
N ARG A 204 32.14 -51.51 -39.71
CA ARG A 204 30.88 -51.96 -40.33
C ARG A 204 31.11 -52.46 -41.76
N MET A 205 31.91 -51.76 -42.57
CA MET A 205 32.25 -52.21 -43.92
C MET A 205 33.07 -53.49 -43.92
N GLU A 206 34.02 -53.64 -43.00
CA GLU A 206 34.79 -54.89 -42.82
C GLU A 206 33.86 -56.05 -42.47
N GLN A 207 32.93 -55.85 -41.53
CA GLN A 207 31.93 -56.85 -41.16
C GLN A 207 30.99 -57.19 -42.31
N GLU A 208 30.44 -56.20 -43.01
CA GLU A 208 29.59 -56.41 -44.19
C GLU A 208 30.35 -57.15 -45.31
N HIS A 209 31.60 -56.78 -45.56
CA HIS A 209 32.45 -57.46 -46.54
C HIS A 209 32.73 -58.91 -46.14
N MET A 210 33.07 -59.15 -44.87
CA MET A 210 33.29 -60.49 -44.33
C MET A 210 32.03 -61.35 -44.46
N VAL A 211 30.86 -60.84 -44.07
CA VAL A 211 29.58 -61.58 -44.19
C VAL A 211 29.28 -61.90 -45.65
N ASN A 212 29.38 -60.92 -46.55
CA ASN A 212 29.16 -61.13 -47.98
C ASN A 212 30.17 -62.11 -48.60
N TRP A 213 31.43 -62.09 -48.15
CA TRP A 213 32.46 -63.03 -48.60
C TRP A 213 32.15 -64.44 -48.10
N VAL A 214 31.80 -64.62 -46.82
CA VAL A 214 31.41 -65.91 -46.25
C VAL A 214 30.17 -66.45 -46.97
N GLU A 215 29.14 -65.63 -47.18
CA GLU A 215 27.93 -66.02 -47.91
C GLU A 215 28.27 -66.53 -49.32
N LYS A 216 29.06 -65.77 -50.10
CA LYS A 216 29.49 -66.18 -51.45
C LYS A 216 30.30 -67.47 -51.44
N ASN A 217 31.22 -67.63 -50.50
CA ASN A 217 32.04 -68.86 -50.41
C ASN A 217 31.18 -70.06 -49.98
N VAL A 218 30.25 -69.89 -49.04
CA VAL A 218 29.29 -70.93 -48.63
C VAL A 218 28.43 -71.33 -49.83
N VAL A 219 27.77 -70.38 -50.51
CA VAL A 219 26.96 -70.65 -51.71
C VAL A 219 27.76 -71.35 -52.82
N THR A 220 29.03 -70.97 -53.03
CA THR A 220 29.89 -71.59 -54.05
C THR A 220 30.38 -72.99 -53.65
N SER A 221 30.64 -73.22 -52.36
CA SER A 221 31.10 -74.50 -51.82
C SER A 221 30.02 -75.57 -51.75
N ILE A 222 28.75 -75.15 -51.70
CA ILE A 222 27.61 -76.05 -51.77
C ILE A 222 27.42 -76.49 -53.22
N THR A 223 27.73 -77.76 -53.50
CA THR A 223 27.40 -78.38 -54.79
C THR A 223 25.89 -78.67 -54.88
N PRO A 224 25.25 -78.57 -56.05
CA PRO A 224 23.81 -78.85 -56.18
C PRO A 224 23.42 -80.30 -55.82
N GLN A 225 24.39 -81.21 -55.73
CA GLN A 225 24.22 -82.56 -55.19
C GLN A 225 24.12 -82.59 -53.66
N GLN A 226 24.81 -81.69 -52.94
CA GLN A 226 24.81 -81.62 -51.48
C GLN A 226 23.57 -80.94 -50.91
N GLU A 227 22.96 -80.00 -51.63
CA GLU A 227 21.64 -79.45 -51.28
C GLU A 227 20.57 -80.55 -51.28
N LYS A 228 20.57 -81.42 -52.31
CA LYS A 228 19.62 -82.54 -52.39
C LYS A 228 19.80 -83.54 -51.24
N ALA A 229 21.05 -83.83 -50.86
CA ALA A 229 21.34 -84.70 -49.72
C ALA A 229 20.94 -84.06 -48.37
N SER A 230 21.11 -82.74 -48.22
CA SER A 230 20.71 -82.01 -47.01
C SER A 230 19.20 -81.84 -46.91
N ILE A 231 18.48 -81.65 -48.03
CA ILE A 231 17.02 -81.67 -48.11
C ILE A 231 16.49 -83.07 -47.74
N ALA A 232 17.11 -84.15 -48.24
CA ALA A 232 16.75 -85.51 -47.83
C ALA A 232 16.97 -85.76 -46.33
N LYS A 233 18.04 -85.19 -45.75
CA LYS A 233 18.30 -85.22 -44.32
C LYS A 233 17.27 -84.40 -43.52
N CYS A 234 16.84 -83.26 -44.04
CA CYS A 234 15.80 -82.44 -43.41
C CYS A 234 14.41 -83.11 -43.51
N ILE A 235 14.10 -83.80 -44.62
CA ILE A 235 12.89 -84.63 -44.76
C ILE A 235 12.90 -85.78 -43.73
N THR A 236 14.07 -86.40 -43.50
CA THR A 236 14.19 -87.45 -42.48
C THR A 236 14.05 -86.88 -41.06
N ASP A 237 14.66 -85.74 -40.75
CA ASP A 237 14.50 -85.09 -39.43
C ASP A 237 13.06 -84.57 -39.20
N HIS A 238 12.37 -84.08 -40.24
CA HIS A 238 10.97 -83.66 -40.15
C HIS A 238 10.00 -84.86 -40.05
N CYS A 239 10.36 -86.02 -40.61
CA CYS A 239 9.64 -87.27 -40.37
C CYS A 239 9.85 -87.82 -38.95
N ILE A 240 10.94 -87.47 -38.27
CA ILE A 240 11.22 -87.87 -36.88
C ILE A 240 10.47 -86.99 -35.87
N THR A 241 10.11 -85.75 -36.22
CA THR A 241 9.29 -84.87 -35.37
C THR A 241 7.83 -84.80 -35.86
N PRO A 242 6.86 -85.49 -35.23
CA PRO A 242 5.44 -85.24 -35.50
C PRO A 242 5.07 -83.82 -35.05
N HIS A 243 4.18 -83.17 -35.81
CA HIS A 243 3.57 -81.88 -35.51
C HIS A 243 3.46 -81.58 -33.99
N SER A 244 4.25 -80.61 -33.50
CA SER A 244 3.76 -79.74 -32.44
C SER A 244 3.08 -78.56 -33.12
N THR A 245 1.77 -78.50 -32.94
CA THR A 245 0.89 -77.38 -33.24
C THR A 245 1.49 -76.02 -32.89
N VAL A 246 1.13 -75.05 -33.72
CA VAL A 246 1.21 -73.60 -33.52
C VAL A 246 1.07 -73.19 -32.07
N SER A 247 2.07 -72.46 -31.57
CA SER A 247 1.85 -71.30 -30.73
C SER A 247 2.72 -70.17 -31.27
N ARG A 248 2.11 -69.19 -31.94
CA ARG A 248 2.68 -67.83 -31.93
C ARG A 248 2.76 -67.40 -30.47
N PRO A 249 3.86 -66.74 -30.10
CA PRO A 249 3.70 -65.32 -29.85
C PRO A 249 4.71 -64.50 -30.66
N SER A 250 4.23 -63.36 -31.17
CA SER A 250 5.05 -62.28 -31.67
C SER A 250 5.83 -61.59 -30.51
N PRO A 251 6.65 -60.59 -30.84
CA PRO A 251 8.09 -60.56 -30.57
C PRO A 251 8.46 -60.27 -29.09
N LEU A 252 9.58 -60.84 -28.63
CA LEU A 252 10.25 -60.39 -27.41
C LEU A 252 11.23 -59.26 -27.73
N ASN A 253 10.85 -58.07 -27.28
CA ASN A 253 11.68 -56.92 -26.94
C ASN A 253 12.79 -57.35 -25.94
N PRO A 254 14.04 -56.87 -26.04
CA PRO A 254 15.05 -57.14 -25.03
C PRO A 254 14.97 -56.10 -23.89
N GLN A 255 14.50 -56.54 -22.72
CA GLN A 255 14.72 -55.87 -21.44
C GLN A 255 14.82 -56.92 -20.32
N LEU A 256 16.03 -57.15 -19.77
CA LEU A 256 16.30 -57.64 -18.41
C LEU A 256 17.78 -57.31 -18.11
N VAL A 257 18.13 -56.26 -17.35
CA VAL A 257 17.94 -55.94 -15.91
C VAL A 257 18.95 -56.65 -15.00
N ASP A 258 19.79 -55.86 -14.35
CA ASP A 258 20.24 -55.95 -12.95
C ASP A 258 20.21 -54.48 -12.43
N GLY A 259 19.55 -54.04 -11.36
CA GLY A 259 19.18 -54.65 -10.07
C GLY A 259 20.13 -54.09 -8.99
N HIS A 260 19.81 -53.02 -8.25
CA HIS A 260 19.29 -52.97 -6.85
C HIS A 260 19.40 -51.48 -6.37
N PHE A 261 18.58 -50.84 -5.51
CA PHE A 261 17.84 -51.29 -4.33
C PHE A 261 16.80 -50.24 -3.82
N SER A 262 15.61 -50.77 -3.47
CA SER A 262 14.56 -50.40 -2.49
C SER A 262 14.60 -49.12 -1.63
N LEU A 263 13.43 -48.45 -1.51
CA LEU A 263 12.52 -48.44 -0.33
C LEU A 263 11.35 -47.44 -0.61
N GLN A 264 10.12 -47.88 -0.86
CA GLN A 264 9.01 -48.17 0.08
C GLN A 264 8.29 -46.91 0.63
N ILE A 265 6.99 -46.77 0.32
CA ILE A 265 5.84 -46.68 1.26
C ILE A 265 4.60 -46.17 0.50
N ASN A 266 3.55 -47.00 0.45
CA ASN A 266 2.17 -46.63 0.14
C ASN A 266 1.48 -46.16 1.42
N TYR A 267 0.72 -45.07 1.37
CA TYR A 267 -0.52 -44.94 2.13
C TYR A 267 -1.56 -44.14 1.34
N PHE A 268 -2.77 -44.65 1.43
CA PHE A 268 -4.03 -44.26 0.80
C PHE A 268 -4.73 -43.21 1.69
N LEU A 269 -5.31 -42.14 1.11
CA LEU A 269 -6.67 -41.61 1.37
C LEU A 269 -6.81 -40.10 1.10
N PHE A 270 -7.84 -39.78 0.30
CA PHE A 270 -8.80 -38.68 0.45
C PHE A 270 -8.31 -37.33 1.03
N SER A 271 -8.23 -36.28 0.19
CA SER A 271 -9.07 -35.07 0.29
C SER A 271 -8.62 -33.99 -0.71
N ASP A 272 -9.62 -33.40 -1.37
CA ASP A 272 -9.68 -32.00 -1.81
C ASP A 272 -8.84 -31.43 -2.98
N MET A 273 -9.62 -30.84 -3.91
CA MET A 273 -9.38 -29.59 -4.64
C MET A 273 -8.59 -29.64 -5.96
N VAL A 274 -9.37 -29.92 -7.00
CA VAL A 274 -9.21 -29.50 -8.39
C VAL A 274 -8.96 -27.98 -8.50
N CYS A 275 -7.88 -27.65 -9.19
CA CYS A 275 -7.62 -26.47 -10.03
C CYS A 275 -7.98 -25.07 -9.50
N LEU A 276 -6.96 -24.30 -9.11
CA LEU A 276 -7.01 -22.84 -9.10
C LEU A 276 -5.75 -22.24 -9.75
N PHE A 277 -5.99 -21.38 -10.75
CA PHE A 277 -5.13 -20.36 -11.38
C PHE A 277 -4.03 -20.73 -12.40
N PRO A 278 -4.31 -20.42 -13.69
CA PRO A 278 -3.38 -19.76 -14.60
C PRO A 278 -3.72 -18.26 -14.76
N CYS A 279 -2.70 -17.47 -15.13
CA CYS A 279 -2.75 -16.17 -15.82
C CYS A 279 -3.58 -15.02 -15.21
N ASN A 280 -2.88 -13.99 -14.72
CA ASN A 280 -3.48 -12.69 -14.39
C ASN A 280 -2.73 -11.56 -15.13
N GLU A 281 -3.08 -11.36 -16.40
CA GLU A 281 -3.00 -10.08 -17.11
C GLU A 281 -4.41 -9.80 -17.66
N CYS A 282 -5.20 -9.01 -16.94
CA CYS A 282 -6.41 -8.41 -17.48
C CYS A 282 -6.35 -6.90 -17.30
N ILE A 283 -5.97 -6.26 -18.40
CA ILE A 283 -6.15 -4.84 -18.68
C ILE A 283 -7.65 -4.56 -18.75
N TYR A 284 -8.13 -3.59 -17.99
CA TYR A 284 -9.50 -3.11 -18.03
C TYR A 284 -9.64 -2.11 -19.20
N THR A 285 -10.27 -2.52 -20.31
CA THR A 285 -10.73 -1.59 -21.35
C THR A 285 -12.24 -1.64 -21.43
N SER A 286 -12.89 -0.61 -20.90
CA SER A 286 -14.29 -0.29 -21.20
C SER A 286 -14.35 0.30 -22.61
N THR A 287 -15.05 -0.37 -23.51
CA THR A 287 -15.42 0.15 -24.82
C THR A 287 -16.72 0.95 -24.69
N ASP A 288 -16.61 2.28 -24.71
CA ASP A 288 -17.74 3.17 -24.95
C ASP A 288 -18.09 3.17 -26.45
N HIS A 289 -19.35 2.83 -26.73
CA HIS A 289 -19.87 2.59 -28.06
C HIS A 289 -20.29 3.91 -28.73
N LYS A 290 -19.36 4.87 -28.91
CA LYS A 290 -19.60 6.01 -29.86
C LYS A 290 -18.44 6.94 -30.26
N ASN A 291 -17.19 6.78 -29.82
CA ASN A 291 -16.13 7.66 -30.33
C ASN A 291 -14.73 7.01 -30.35
N LYS A 292 -14.17 6.83 -31.55
CA LYS A 292 -12.84 6.25 -31.77
C LYS A 292 -11.75 7.31 -31.55
N ARG A 293 -11.08 7.31 -30.40
CA ARG A 293 -9.72 7.86 -30.20
C ARG A 293 -9.07 7.25 -28.96
N LEU A 294 -7.93 6.58 -29.13
CA LEU A 294 -7.10 6.05 -28.04
C LEU A 294 -5.96 7.06 -27.78
N ILE A 295 -5.89 7.60 -26.56
CA ILE A 295 -4.74 8.39 -26.07
C ILE A 295 -3.98 7.48 -25.10
N LEU A 296 -2.70 7.22 -25.41
CA LEU A 296 -1.76 6.52 -24.53
C LEU A 296 -1.40 7.46 -23.35
N PHE A 297 -1.68 7.03 -22.13
CA PHE A 297 -1.09 7.63 -20.93
C PHE A 297 0.24 6.94 -20.62
N THR A 298 1.28 7.77 -20.44
CA THR A 298 2.50 7.50 -19.65
C THR A 298 2.31 8.04 -18.25
#